data_AF-A0A7J9YRA3-F1
#
_entry.id   AF-A0A7J9YRA3-F1
#
_cell.length_a   1.000
_cell.length_b   1.000
_cell.length_c   1.000
_cell.angle_alpha   90.00
_cell.angle_beta   90.00
_cell.angle_gamma   90.00
#
_symmetry.space_group_name_H-M   'P 1'
#
loop_
_entity.id
_entity.type
_entity.pdbx_description
1 polymer ?
#
loop_
_entity_poly.entity_id
_entity_poly.type
_entity_poly.pdbx_seq_one_letter_code
_entity_poly.pdbx_strand_id
1 'polypeptide(L)'
;MRRVGPLLGAVAILLATGAALALAAAGRDRGAGETGPAVAAPNRAADEAAAKDGAGRSTDAAPAVDPDELARISVAATPEVARRVERIRGLEFARVPRPEVVGGGHLRRLTEREQGRRGAAEGVAGDEAAARITGLLAPDEQLEDALTAGTDLAAAAYDTRHDRLYVVSDAVVPNRALVEFTLAHELDHALEDQRFGLPAGGRVNDDGALARVALSEGSATAVMSEYASRHLGAAELLAATGGLDAGTGDVPRFVVDQLLWTYLGGRRFIDALYRIGGGWKLVDYALRTRPPRTTEQVLHPRSYLRDERAPAVRVSGGALRERGWRPAGRGVLGELGTGRSSLDWQAPKTTLDPAIYHDAHRF
;
A
#
# COMPACT_ATOMS: atom_id res chain seq x y z
N MET A 1 27.40 19.53 -0.42
CA MET A 1 26.14 18.96 0.14
C MET A 1 26.25 17.44 0.16
N ARG A 2 26.16 16.81 1.34
CA ARG A 2 26.29 15.35 1.52
C ARG A 2 25.15 14.60 0.82
N ARG A 3 25.37 13.37 0.36
CA ARG A 3 24.32 12.45 -0.16
C ARG A 3 23.42 12.07 1.02
N VAL A 4 22.27 12.73 1.12
CA VAL A 4 21.16 12.30 1.96
C VAL A 4 20.59 11.03 1.31
N GLY A 5 20.40 9.97 2.08
CA GLY A 5 19.84 8.70 1.60
C GLY A 5 18.32 8.80 1.42
N PRO A 6 17.68 7.89 0.65
CA PRO A 6 16.27 7.98 0.33
C PRO A 6 15.42 7.65 1.56
N LEU A 7 14.69 8.63 2.06
CA LEU A 7 13.85 8.49 3.24
C LEU A 7 12.49 7.91 2.88
N LEU A 8 11.93 8.37 1.76
CA LEU A 8 10.80 7.72 1.08
C LEU A 8 11.07 6.23 0.85
N GLY A 9 12.32 5.83 0.60
CA GLY A 9 12.69 4.42 0.47
C GLY A 9 12.62 3.63 1.77
N ALA A 10 13.15 4.16 2.88
CA ALA A 10 13.17 3.47 4.17
C ALA A 10 11.80 3.47 4.87
N VAL A 11 11.03 4.55 4.71
CA VAL A 11 9.65 4.65 5.22
C VAL A 11 8.69 3.87 4.33
N ALA A 12 8.85 3.85 3.00
CA ALA A 12 8.09 2.94 2.15
C ALA A 12 8.37 1.47 2.46
N ILE A 13 9.58 1.09 2.90
CA ILE A 13 9.87 -0.31 3.29
C ILE A 13 9.05 -0.73 4.53
N LEU A 14 8.92 0.10 5.57
CA LEU A 14 8.07 -0.24 6.73
C LEU A 14 6.56 -0.02 6.47
N LEU A 15 6.19 0.99 5.67
CA LEU A 15 4.79 1.23 5.29
C LEU A 15 4.24 0.14 4.39
N ALA A 16 5.09 -0.49 3.59
CA ALA A 16 4.66 -1.45 2.59
C ALA A 16 4.64 -2.89 3.11
N THR A 17 5.57 -3.31 3.97
CA THR A 17 5.57 -4.69 4.53
C THR A 17 4.39 -4.97 5.46
N GLY A 18 3.44 -4.04 5.60
CA GLY A 18 2.24 -4.25 6.38
C GLY A 18 1.03 -4.42 5.49
N ALA A 19 0.52 -5.64 5.37
CA ALA A 19 -0.67 -5.96 4.60
C ALA A 19 -1.84 -5.07 5.05
N ALA A 20 -2.23 -4.13 4.20
CA ALA A 20 -3.42 -3.33 4.41
C ALA A 20 -4.66 -4.16 4.08
N LEU A 21 -5.60 -4.27 5.04
CA LEU A 21 -6.86 -4.96 4.79
C LEU A 21 -7.85 -4.00 4.13
N ALA A 22 -7.77 -3.86 2.81
CA ALA A 22 -8.79 -3.17 2.03
C ALA A 22 -9.30 -4.08 0.90
N LEU A 23 -10.47 -4.69 1.10
CA LEU A 23 -11.24 -5.30 0.00
C LEU A 23 -12.57 -4.54 -0.14
N ALA A 24 -12.56 -3.47 -0.94
CA ALA A 24 -13.76 -2.82 -1.44
C ALA A 24 -13.89 -3.07 -2.94
N ALA A 25 -14.79 -3.99 -3.33
CA ALA A 25 -15.23 -4.10 -4.71
C ALA A 25 -16.70 -4.55 -4.78
N ALA A 26 -17.62 -3.60 -4.66
CA ALA A 26 -18.94 -3.67 -5.29
C ALA A 26 -19.52 -2.26 -5.45
N GLY A 27 -19.53 -1.78 -6.70
CA GLY A 27 -20.06 -0.48 -7.07
C GLY A 27 -21.54 -0.30 -6.74
N ARG A 28 -21.90 0.96 -6.47
CA ARG A 28 -23.22 1.49 -6.78
C ARG A 28 -23.04 2.82 -7.50
N ASP A 29 -22.64 2.73 -8.75
CA ASP A 29 -23.08 3.70 -9.74
C ASP A 29 -24.46 3.23 -10.21
N ARG A 30 -25.52 3.95 -9.85
CA ARG A 30 -26.84 3.77 -10.47
C ARG A 30 -27.13 5.04 -11.25
N GLY A 31 -26.92 4.90 -12.55
CA GLY A 31 -27.15 5.93 -13.54
C GLY A 31 -28.58 6.47 -13.54
N ALA A 32 -28.65 7.75 -13.89
CA ALA A 32 -29.85 8.47 -14.24
C ALA A 32 -30.53 7.82 -15.46
N GLY A 33 -31.83 7.61 -15.35
CA GLY A 33 -32.74 7.42 -16.48
C GLY A 33 -33.77 8.54 -16.46
N GLU A 34 -33.76 9.34 -17.53
CA GLU A 34 -34.72 10.41 -17.80
C GLU A 34 -36.14 9.87 -17.98
N THR A 35 -37.13 10.52 -17.36
CA THR A 35 -38.40 10.96 -17.98
C THR A 35 -39.13 11.90 -17.01
N GLY A 36 -39.34 13.16 -17.38
CA GLY A 36 -40.43 13.97 -16.83
C GLY A 36 -41.79 13.58 -17.47
N PRO A 37 -42.96 14.17 -17.07
CA PRO A 37 -43.07 15.53 -16.55
C PRO A 37 -44.03 15.78 -15.34
N ALA A 38 -43.72 16.87 -14.63
CA ALA A 38 -44.60 17.96 -14.14
C ALA A 38 -45.59 17.81 -12.93
N VAL A 39 -45.47 18.85 -12.08
CA VAL A 39 -46.44 19.54 -11.19
C VAL A 39 -46.79 18.95 -9.81
N ALA A 40 -46.25 19.57 -8.73
CA ALA A 40 -47.01 20.30 -7.71
C ALA A 40 -46.08 20.88 -6.62
N ALA A 41 -46.30 22.14 -6.26
CA ALA A 41 -45.59 22.88 -5.21
C ALA A 41 -46.26 22.63 -3.81
N PRO A 42 -45.74 23.20 -2.71
CA PRO A 42 -45.45 22.49 -1.46
C PRO A 42 -46.63 22.51 -0.46
N ASN A 43 -46.69 21.53 0.44
CA ASN A 43 -47.55 21.64 1.62
C ASN A 43 -46.73 21.61 2.91
N ARG A 44 -46.68 22.79 3.55
CA ARG A 44 -46.22 23.00 4.93
C ARG A 44 -47.29 22.48 5.88
N ALA A 45 -47.07 21.31 6.46
CA ALA A 45 -47.74 20.86 7.70
C ALA A 45 -47.12 19.53 8.16
N ALA A 46 -45.88 19.58 8.69
CA ALA A 46 -45.33 18.55 9.56
C ALA A 46 -44.06 19.07 10.30
N ASP A 47 -44.04 20.36 10.66
CA ASP A 47 -43.13 20.89 11.67
C ASP A 47 -44.00 21.18 12.90
N GLU A 48 -44.06 20.22 13.83
CA GLU A 48 -44.42 20.37 15.25
C GLU A 48 -44.84 19.01 15.85
N ALA A 49 -43.90 18.06 15.94
CA ALA A 49 -44.00 16.93 16.87
C ALA A 49 -42.71 16.08 16.88
N ALA A 50 -41.60 16.62 17.39
CA ALA A 50 -40.51 15.81 17.97
C ALA A 50 -39.41 16.67 18.62
N ALA A 51 -39.82 17.70 19.38
CA ALA A 51 -38.93 18.32 20.36
C ALA A 51 -39.32 17.77 21.74
N LYS A 52 -38.79 16.59 22.06
CA LYS A 52 -38.59 16.02 23.41
C LYS A 52 -38.25 14.53 23.25
N ASP A 53 -36.96 14.26 23.20
CA ASP A 53 -36.32 13.13 23.89
C ASP A 53 -34.80 13.27 23.70
N GLY A 54 -34.21 14.09 24.57
CA GLY A 54 -32.78 14.07 24.83
C GLY A 54 -32.49 12.96 25.82
N ALA A 55 -31.97 11.83 25.32
CA ALA A 55 -31.22 10.85 26.09
C ALA A 55 -30.26 10.16 25.12
N GLY A 56 -28.99 10.10 25.50
CA GLY A 56 -27.86 9.89 24.60
C GLY A 56 -27.96 8.66 23.70
N ARG A 57 -27.72 8.85 22.41
CA ARG A 57 -27.19 7.79 21.56
C ARG A 57 -25.70 7.73 21.82
N SER A 58 -25.32 6.76 22.65
CA SER A 58 -23.98 6.22 22.65
C SER A 58 -23.58 5.92 21.21
N THR A 59 -22.43 6.45 20.81
CA THR A 59 -21.65 5.89 19.71
C THR A 59 -21.27 4.48 20.12
N ASP A 60 -22.10 3.50 19.77
CA ASP A 60 -21.77 2.10 19.93
C ASP A 60 -20.66 1.82 18.90
N ALA A 61 -19.42 2.02 19.34
CA ALA A 61 -18.25 1.51 18.65
C ALA A 61 -18.47 0.00 18.48
N ALA A 62 -18.24 -0.52 17.28
CA ALA A 62 -18.20 -1.95 17.06
C ALA A 62 -17.36 -2.61 18.19
N PRO A 63 -17.77 -3.77 18.73
CA PRO A 63 -17.06 -4.36 19.85
C PRO A 63 -15.59 -4.51 19.49
N ALA A 64 -14.72 -3.93 20.31
CA ALA A 64 -13.28 -4.07 20.17
C ALA A 64 -12.96 -5.57 20.07
N VAL A 65 -12.17 -5.93 19.05
CA VAL A 65 -11.70 -7.29 18.82
C VAL A 65 -11.07 -7.85 20.10
N ASP A 66 -11.42 -9.07 20.51
CA ASP A 66 -10.72 -9.77 21.60
C ASP A 66 -9.28 -10.11 21.12
N PRO A 67 -8.24 -9.42 21.63
CA PRO A 67 -6.87 -9.65 21.17
C PRO A 67 -6.38 -11.08 21.47
N ASP A 68 -6.91 -11.72 22.52
CA ASP A 68 -6.54 -13.09 22.90
C ASP A 68 -7.18 -14.11 21.94
N GLU A 69 -8.39 -13.84 21.45
CA GLU A 69 -8.99 -14.63 20.37
C GLU A 69 -8.21 -14.50 19.06
N LEU A 70 -7.90 -13.27 18.64
CA LEU A 70 -7.10 -13.02 17.43
C LEU A 70 -5.72 -13.69 17.51
N ALA A 71 -5.08 -13.64 18.69
CA ALA A 71 -3.79 -14.31 18.92
C ALA A 71 -3.91 -15.82 18.80
N ARG A 72 -4.94 -16.41 19.40
CA ARG A 72 -5.20 -17.86 19.29
C ARG A 72 -5.43 -18.29 17.85
N ILE A 73 -6.27 -17.58 17.10
CA ILE A 73 -6.55 -17.88 15.68
C ILE A 73 -5.27 -17.74 14.85
N SER A 74 -4.54 -16.63 15.00
CA SER A 74 -3.32 -16.36 14.24
C SER A 74 -2.24 -17.42 14.47
N VAL A 75 -1.97 -17.77 15.73
CA VAL A 75 -0.99 -18.81 16.09
C VAL A 75 -1.44 -20.18 15.57
N ALA A 76 -2.73 -20.51 15.68
CA ALA A 76 -3.25 -21.81 15.24
C ALA A 76 -3.22 -21.97 13.71
N ALA A 77 -3.52 -20.90 12.95
CA ALA A 77 -3.54 -20.93 11.50
C ALA A 77 -2.13 -20.96 10.86
N THR A 78 -1.17 -20.29 11.50
CA THR A 78 0.19 -20.05 10.95
C THR A 78 0.87 -21.30 10.36
N PRO A 79 0.92 -22.47 11.04
CA PRO A 79 1.61 -23.64 10.49
C PRO A 79 0.99 -24.17 9.19
N GLU A 80 -0.33 -24.07 9.04
CA GLU A 80 -1.02 -24.50 7.83
C GLU A 80 -0.85 -23.50 6.69
N VAL A 81 -0.98 -22.19 6.99
CA VAL A 81 -0.75 -21.11 6.02
C VAL A 81 0.68 -21.18 5.50
N ALA A 82 1.68 -21.33 6.37
CA ALA A 82 3.08 -21.44 5.99
C ALA A 82 3.31 -22.60 5.00
N ARG A 83 2.82 -23.81 5.30
CA ARG A 83 2.94 -24.96 4.37
C ARG A 83 2.28 -24.71 3.01
N ARG A 84 1.19 -23.96 2.97
CA ARG A 84 0.49 -23.60 1.73
C ARG A 84 1.28 -22.55 0.94
N VAL A 85 1.83 -21.53 1.62
CA VAL A 85 2.74 -20.52 1.03
C VAL A 85 3.98 -21.19 0.43
N GLU A 86 4.60 -22.13 1.13
CA GLU A 86 5.72 -22.93 0.62
C GLU A 86 5.38 -23.65 -0.70
N ARG A 87 4.19 -24.27 -0.78
CA ARG A 87 3.72 -24.94 -1.99
C ARG A 87 3.41 -23.98 -3.12
N ILE A 88 2.86 -22.80 -2.82
CA ILE A 88 2.58 -21.78 -3.82
C ILE A 88 3.91 -21.28 -4.40
N ARG A 89 4.90 -20.97 -3.56
CA ARG A 89 6.20 -20.43 -3.98
C ARG A 89 7.18 -21.46 -4.52
N GLY A 90 7.06 -22.72 -4.14
CA GLY A 90 8.08 -23.73 -4.40
C GLY A 90 9.37 -23.48 -3.59
N LEU A 91 9.24 -22.84 -2.43
CA LEU A 91 10.32 -22.53 -1.48
C LEU A 91 9.93 -23.11 -0.10
N GLU A 92 10.87 -23.15 0.85
CA GLU A 92 10.62 -23.68 2.20
C GLU A 92 11.14 -22.69 3.25
N PHE A 93 10.46 -22.58 4.37
CA PHE A 93 10.93 -21.78 5.50
C PHE A 93 12.14 -22.46 6.15
N ALA A 94 13.16 -21.68 6.51
CA ALA A 94 14.15 -22.14 7.48
C ALA A 94 13.52 -22.18 8.89
N ARG A 95 12.68 -21.19 9.21
CA ARG A 95 11.92 -21.09 10.46
C ARG A 95 10.63 -20.32 10.22
N VAL A 96 9.48 -20.95 10.44
CA VAL A 96 8.19 -20.25 10.36
C VAL A 96 8.11 -19.23 11.53
N PRO A 97 7.93 -17.92 11.27
CA PRO A 97 7.78 -16.94 12.32
C PRO A 97 6.48 -17.17 13.08
N ARG A 98 6.49 -16.91 14.40
CA ARG A 98 5.29 -16.95 15.22
C ARG A 98 4.68 -15.55 15.25
N PRO A 99 3.38 -15.38 14.96
CA PRO A 99 2.74 -14.07 15.00
C PRO A 99 2.64 -13.55 16.45
N GLU A 100 2.89 -12.25 16.60
CA GLU A 100 2.70 -11.48 17.82
C GLU A 100 1.53 -10.51 17.62
N VAL A 101 0.47 -10.64 18.42
CA VAL A 101 -0.65 -9.69 18.36
C VAL A 101 -0.28 -8.42 19.10
N VAL A 102 -0.46 -7.28 18.44
CA VAL A 102 -0.14 -5.95 18.96
C VAL A 102 -1.30 -4.98 18.69
N GLY A 103 -1.46 -3.96 19.52
CA GLY A 103 -2.37 -2.85 19.21
C GLY A 103 -1.80 -1.96 18.10
N GLY A 104 -2.66 -1.19 17.41
CA GLY A 104 -2.29 -0.36 16.26
C GLY A 104 -1.17 0.65 16.56
N GLY A 105 -1.18 1.22 17.77
CA GLY A 105 -0.11 2.12 18.22
C GLY A 105 1.30 1.49 18.28
N HIS A 106 1.43 0.15 18.20
CA HIS A 106 2.74 -0.50 18.13
C HIS A 106 3.44 -0.22 16.80
N LEU A 107 2.78 -0.46 15.67
CA LEU A 107 3.37 -0.23 14.35
C LEU A 107 3.71 1.24 14.13
N ARG A 108 2.80 2.14 14.54
CA ARG A 108 3.06 3.58 14.57
C ARG A 108 4.34 3.94 15.32
N ARG A 109 4.57 3.42 16.53
CA ARG A 109 5.81 3.66 17.29
C ARG A 109 7.05 3.10 16.60
N LEU A 110 6.93 2.01 15.85
CA LEU A 110 8.04 1.51 15.03
C LEU A 110 8.33 2.51 13.91
N THR A 111 7.33 2.96 13.16
CA THR A 111 7.47 3.98 12.11
C THR A 111 8.08 5.28 12.64
N GLU A 112 7.57 5.83 13.75
CA GLU A 112 8.09 7.05 14.39
C GLU A 112 9.57 6.90 14.80
N ARG A 113 9.97 5.75 15.34
CA ARG A 113 11.38 5.48 15.69
C ARG A 113 12.29 5.45 14.46
N GLU A 114 11.78 4.99 13.33
CA GLU A 114 12.52 4.97 12.06
C GLU A 114 12.67 6.36 11.47
N GLN A 115 11.60 7.15 11.48
CA GLN A 115 11.60 8.56 11.10
C GLN A 115 12.57 9.38 11.97
N GLY A 116 12.70 9.05 13.26
CA GLY A 116 13.63 9.73 14.18
C GLY A 116 15.13 9.43 13.98
N ARG A 117 15.51 8.55 13.05
CA ARG A 117 16.93 8.17 12.86
C ARG A 117 17.74 9.27 12.15
N ARG A 118 19.03 9.41 12.51
CA ARG A 118 19.94 10.43 11.95
C ARG A 118 20.02 10.34 10.42
N GLY A 119 19.80 11.46 9.74
CA GLY A 119 19.76 11.56 8.28
C GLY A 119 18.35 11.49 7.69
N ALA A 120 17.35 11.16 8.52
CA ALA A 120 15.96 11.24 8.13
C ALA A 120 15.47 12.70 8.07
N ALA A 121 15.60 13.50 9.13
CA ALA A 121 15.06 14.87 9.14
C ALA A 121 15.40 15.76 7.90
N GLU A 122 16.61 15.65 7.33
CA GLU A 122 17.01 16.39 6.11
C GLU A 122 16.31 15.88 4.83
N GLY A 123 15.97 14.59 4.75
CA GLY A 123 15.22 14.01 3.64
C GLY A 123 13.75 14.40 3.66
N VAL A 124 13.13 14.36 4.86
CA VAL A 124 11.69 14.69 5.05
C VAL A 124 11.40 16.10 4.57
N ALA A 125 12.22 17.08 4.95
CA ALA A 125 11.99 18.48 4.57
C ALA A 125 12.06 18.70 3.04
N GLY A 126 12.92 17.94 2.34
CA GLY A 126 13.01 17.99 0.88
C GLY A 126 11.80 17.37 0.19
N ASP A 127 11.37 16.20 0.67
CA ASP A 127 10.23 15.45 0.14
C ASP A 127 8.91 16.19 0.41
N GLU A 128 8.77 16.77 1.60
CA GLU A 128 7.61 17.58 1.97
C GLU A 128 7.52 18.84 1.10
N ALA A 129 8.63 19.56 0.90
CA ALA A 129 8.65 20.72 0.01
C ALA A 129 8.26 20.34 -1.42
N ALA A 130 8.73 19.19 -1.92
CA ALA A 130 8.35 18.67 -3.23
C ALA A 130 6.86 18.33 -3.30
N ALA A 131 6.32 17.65 -2.28
CA ALA A 131 4.91 17.30 -2.19
C ALA A 131 4.01 18.55 -2.15
N ARG A 132 4.40 19.60 -1.41
CA ARG A 132 3.66 20.87 -1.38
C ARG A 132 3.72 21.61 -2.71
N ILE A 133 4.89 21.73 -3.32
CA ILE A 133 5.07 22.44 -4.61
C ILE A 133 4.28 21.75 -5.73
N THR A 134 4.17 20.42 -5.69
CA THR A 134 3.42 19.62 -6.67
C THR A 134 1.93 19.49 -6.33
N GLY A 135 1.48 20.05 -5.20
CA GLY A 135 0.09 19.98 -4.76
C GLY A 135 -0.34 18.59 -4.28
N LEU A 136 0.60 17.69 -3.96
CA LEU A 136 0.33 16.41 -3.33
C LEU A 136 0.02 16.56 -1.83
N LEU A 137 0.55 17.61 -1.20
CA LEU A 137 0.34 17.94 0.21
C LEU A 137 -0.20 19.37 0.33
N ALA A 138 -1.24 19.57 1.13
CA ALA A 138 -1.79 20.89 1.43
C ALA A 138 -0.78 21.75 2.24
N PRO A 139 -0.95 23.09 2.32
CA PRO A 139 -0.01 23.98 3.03
C PRO A 139 0.09 23.76 4.55
N ASP A 140 -0.89 23.11 5.17
CA ASP A 140 -0.99 22.86 6.61
C ASP A 140 -0.80 21.38 7.00
N GLU A 141 -0.84 20.47 6.03
CA GLU A 141 -0.54 19.04 6.24
C GLU A 141 0.97 18.81 6.43
N GLN A 142 1.33 17.77 7.20
CA GLN A 142 2.72 17.37 7.42
C GLN A 142 2.98 16.00 6.80
N LEU A 143 4.13 15.83 6.13
CA LEU A 143 4.44 14.56 5.46
C LEU A 143 4.62 13.42 6.47
N GLU A 144 5.21 13.67 7.63
CA GLU A 144 5.40 12.65 8.67
C GLU A 144 4.06 12.14 9.22
N ASP A 145 3.09 13.03 9.41
CA ASP A 145 1.73 12.68 9.85
C ASP A 145 1.01 11.85 8.78
N ALA A 146 1.13 12.26 7.51
CA ALA A 146 0.55 11.52 6.38
C ALA A 146 1.11 10.08 6.26
N LEU A 147 2.41 9.92 6.45
CA LEU A 147 3.08 8.61 6.45
C LEU A 147 2.67 7.78 7.67
N THR A 148 2.57 8.40 8.84
CA THR A 148 2.10 7.72 10.07
C THR A 148 0.67 7.24 9.92
N ALA A 149 -0.23 8.07 9.42
CA ALA A 149 -1.61 7.71 9.14
C ALA A 149 -1.71 6.57 8.10
N GLY A 150 -0.81 6.52 7.12
CA GLY A 150 -0.69 5.38 6.22
C GLY A 150 -0.30 4.06 6.91
N THR A 151 0.49 4.11 7.99
CA THR A 151 0.86 2.91 8.78
C THR A 151 -0.37 2.33 9.48
N ASP A 152 -1.29 3.19 9.93
CA ASP A 152 -2.48 2.77 10.67
C ASP A 152 -3.46 1.94 9.80
N LEU A 153 -3.27 1.91 8.47
CA LEU A 153 -4.00 1.06 7.54
C LEU A 153 -3.55 -0.42 7.57
N ALA A 154 -2.40 -0.73 8.17
CA ALA A 154 -1.84 -2.07 8.17
C ALA A 154 -2.57 -2.99 9.17
N ALA A 155 -2.99 -4.16 8.69
CA ALA A 155 -3.62 -5.22 9.48
C ALA A 155 -2.63 -6.23 10.07
N ALA A 156 -1.47 -6.37 9.45
CA ALA A 156 -0.33 -7.12 9.94
C ALA A 156 0.95 -6.49 9.38
N ALA A 157 2.11 -6.93 9.84
CA ALA A 157 3.39 -6.56 9.25
C ALA A 157 4.49 -7.56 9.58
N TYR A 158 5.39 -7.81 8.63
CA TYR A 158 6.65 -8.52 8.85
C TYR A 158 7.84 -7.54 8.95
N ASP A 159 8.45 -7.49 10.13
CA ASP A 159 9.66 -6.72 10.38
C ASP A 159 10.91 -7.53 10.02
N THR A 160 11.42 -7.27 8.81
CA THR A 160 12.65 -7.84 8.23
C THR A 160 13.92 -7.55 9.03
N ARG A 161 13.91 -6.61 9.99
CA ARG A 161 15.11 -6.32 10.81
C ARG A 161 15.22 -7.19 12.05
N HIS A 162 14.09 -7.60 12.58
CA HIS A 162 14.02 -8.36 13.84
C HIS A 162 13.41 -9.75 13.66
N ASP A 163 13.11 -10.13 12.41
CA ASP A 163 12.43 -11.36 12.00
C ASP A 163 11.11 -11.58 12.77
N ARG A 164 10.31 -10.51 12.91
CA ARG A 164 9.06 -10.52 13.69
C ARG A 164 7.83 -10.36 12.80
N LEU A 165 6.82 -11.18 13.08
CA LEU A 165 5.52 -11.10 12.44
C LEU A 165 4.52 -10.50 13.43
N TYR A 166 3.93 -9.37 13.09
CA TYR A 166 2.94 -8.67 13.88
C TYR A 166 1.55 -8.79 13.26
N VAL A 167 0.52 -8.98 14.08
CA VAL A 167 -0.90 -8.92 13.68
C VAL A 167 -1.56 -7.84 14.52
N VAL A 168 -2.28 -6.91 13.88
CA VAL A 168 -2.83 -5.73 14.55
C VAL A 168 -4.24 -6.00 15.05
N SER A 169 -4.43 -5.98 16.37
CA SER A 169 -5.73 -6.26 17.02
C SER A 169 -6.83 -5.30 16.60
N ASP A 170 -6.46 -4.06 16.32
CA ASP A 170 -7.42 -2.98 16.08
C ASP A 170 -7.84 -2.89 14.62
N ALA A 171 -7.18 -3.64 13.72
CA ALA A 171 -7.39 -3.61 12.27
C ALA A 171 -7.86 -4.95 11.68
N VAL A 172 -7.77 -6.05 12.44
CA VAL A 172 -8.18 -7.39 11.98
C VAL A 172 -9.33 -7.90 12.82
N VAL A 173 -10.50 -8.05 12.19
CA VAL A 173 -11.62 -8.79 12.77
C VAL A 173 -11.17 -10.25 12.99
N PRO A 174 -11.47 -10.89 14.13
CA PRO A 174 -11.05 -12.26 14.46
C PRO A 174 -11.84 -13.29 13.65
N ASN A 175 -11.67 -13.22 12.32
CA ASN A 175 -12.24 -14.12 11.33
C ASN A 175 -11.11 -14.94 10.72
N ARG A 176 -11.28 -16.26 10.71
CA ARG A 176 -10.23 -17.17 10.26
C ARG A 176 -9.81 -16.93 8.81
N ALA A 177 -10.73 -16.68 7.89
CA ALA A 177 -10.39 -16.44 6.49
C ALA A 177 -9.58 -15.15 6.30
N LEU A 178 -9.93 -14.07 7.01
CA LEU A 178 -9.12 -12.83 6.97
C LEU A 178 -7.74 -13.03 7.58
N VAL A 179 -7.66 -13.74 8.72
CA VAL A 179 -6.38 -14.04 9.35
C VAL A 179 -5.51 -14.89 8.41
N GLU A 180 -6.06 -15.92 7.77
CA GLU A 180 -5.31 -16.73 6.80
C GLU A 180 -4.91 -15.92 5.56
N PHE A 181 -5.77 -15.03 5.07
CA PHE A 181 -5.49 -14.12 3.95
C PHE A 181 -4.30 -13.20 4.27
N THR A 182 -4.38 -12.48 5.39
CA THR A 182 -3.31 -11.58 5.84
C THR A 182 -2.03 -12.33 6.16
N LEU A 183 -2.11 -13.48 6.85
CA LEU A 183 -0.93 -14.29 7.14
C LEU A 183 -0.26 -14.82 5.87
N ALA A 184 -1.00 -15.12 4.80
CA ALA A 184 -0.41 -15.59 3.55
C ALA A 184 0.49 -14.52 2.90
N HIS A 185 0.13 -13.24 3.02
CA HIS A 185 0.95 -12.10 2.58
C HIS A 185 2.24 -12.01 3.41
N GLU A 186 2.08 -11.91 4.73
CA GLU A 186 3.21 -11.67 5.62
C GLU A 186 4.18 -12.85 5.73
N LEU A 187 3.65 -14.07 5.64
CA LEU A 187 4.49 -15.27 5.60
C LEU A 187 5.29 -15.34 4.29
N ASP A 188 4.79 -14.81 3.17
CA ASP A 188 5.61 -14.70 1.96
C ASP A 188 6.77 -13.73 2.16
N HIS A 189 6.54 -12.55 2.77
CA HIS A 189 7.65 -11.67 3.14
C HIS A 189 8.70 -12.37 4.00
N ALA A 190 8.26 -13.10 5.03
CA ALA A 190 9.16 -13.87 5.88
C ALA A 190 9.92 -14.98 5.12
N LEU A 191 9.26 -15.62 4.14
CA LEU A 191 9.86 -16.65 3.31
C LEU A 191 10.93 -16.05 2.38
N GLU A 192 10.59 -14.97 1.70
CA GLU A 192 11.48 -14.27 0.78
C GLU A 192 12.68 -13.67 1.52
N ASP A 193 12.49 -13.14 2.72
CA ASP A 193 13.58 -12.66 3.56
C ASP A 193 14.55 -13.77 3.95
N GLN A 194 14.03 -14.92 4.41
CA GLN A 194 14.86 -16.09 4.74
C GLN A 194 15.61 -16.67 3.54
N ARG A 195 15.04 -16.58 2.33
CA ARG A 195 15.62 -17.17 1.12
C ARG A 195 16.55 -16.23 0.36
N PHE A 196 16.28 -14.95 0.37
CA PHE A 196 16.95 -13.97 -0.50
C PHE A 196 17.62 -12.83 0.28
N GLY A 197 17.23 -12.60 1.53
CA GLY A 197 17.62 -11.44 2.32
C GLY A 197 16.98 -10.17 1.76
N LEU A 198 15.79 -9.83 2.24
CA LEU A 198 15.13 -8.60 1.84
C LEU A 198 15.92 -7.42 2.44
N PRO A 199 16.40 -6.47 1.62
CA PRO A 199 17.25 -5.41 2.13
C PRO A 199 16.45 -4.50 3.07
N ALA A 200 16.83 -4.43 4.35
CA ALA A 200 16.27 -3.54 5.37
C ALA A 200 16.62 -2.04 5.20
N GLY A 201 16.83 -1.61 3.95
CA GLY A 201 17.38 -0.32 3.55
C GLY A 201 18.71 -0.48 2.78
N GLY A 202 18.89 0.30 1.72
CA GLY A 202 20.08 0.28 0.88
C GLY A 202 20.31 1.60 0.13
N ARG A 203 21.49 1.77 -0.48
CA ARG A 203 21.86 2.97 -1.26
C ARG A 203 21.22 2.96 -2.65
N VAL A 204 19.89 3.02 -2.70
CA VAL A 204 19.12 3.31 -3.92
C VAL A 204 18.73 4.78 -3.96
N ASN A 205 18.27 5.26 -5.12
CA ASN A 205 17.55 6.54 -5.19
C ASN A 205 16.07 6.31 -4.86
N ASP A 206 15.27 7.37 -4.77
CA ASP A 206 13.87 7.28 -4.31
C ASP A 206 13.02 6.42 -5.25
N ASP A 207 13.13 6.65 -6.58
CA ASP A 207 12.47 5.84 -7.61
C ASP A 207 12.81 4.34 -7.51
N GLY A 208 14.09 4.00 -7.39
CA GLY A 208 14.53 2.62 -7.25
C GLY A 208 14.16 1.99 -5.91
N ALA A 209 14.00 2.78 -4.86
CA ALA A 209 13.48 2.30 -3.59
C ALA A 209 12.00 1.92 -3.71
N LEU A 210 11.19 2.79 -4.32
CA LEU A 210 9.77 2.53 -4.56
C LEU A 210 9.54 1.34 -5.50
N ALA A 211 10.39 1.18 -6.52
CA ALA A 211 10.37 0.03 -7.41
C ALA A 211 10.66 -1.30 -6.68
N ARG A 212 11.59 -1.30 -5.71
CA ARG A 212 11.91 -2.48 -4.89
C ARG A 212 10.78 -2.83 -3.94
N VAL A 213 10.17 -1.82 -3.34
CA VAL A 213 8.97 -2.01 -2.51
C VAL A 213 7.87 -2.66 -3.34
N ALA A 214 7.58 -2.16 -4.54
CA ALA A 214 6.57 -2.78 -5.42
C ALA A 214 6.94 -4.20 -5.86
N LEU A 215 8.22 -4.54 -5.99
CA LEU A 215 8.62 -5.93 -6.24
C LEU A 215 8.21 -6.85 -5.09
N SER A 216 8.54 -6.47 -3.84
CA SER A 216 8.28 -7.25 -2.63
C SER A 216 6.79 -7.32 -2.27
N GLU A 217 6.07 -6.18 -2.35
CA GLU A 217 4.63 -6.19 -2.13
C GLU A 217 3.88 -6.92 -3.22
N GLY A 218 4.38 -6.84 -4.45
CA GLY A 218 3.83 -7.56 -5.57
C GLY A 218 3.89 -9.07 -5.39
N SER A 219 5.00 -9.61 -4.85
CA SER A 219 5.15 -11.05 -4.64
C SER A 219 4.22 -11.53 -3.54
N ALA A 220 4.21 -10.85 -2.39
CA ALA A 220 3.33 -11.18 -1.28
C ALA A 220 1.85 -11.07 -1.68
N THR A 221 1.47 -10.03 -2.43
CA THR A 221 0.10 -9.87 -2.98
C THR A 221 -0.25 -11.00 -3.95
N ALA A 222 0.73 -11.49 -4.73
CA ALA A 222 0.53 -12.61 -5.65
C ALA A 222 0.24 -13.91 -4.90
N VAL A 223 1.04 -14.21 -3.88
CA VAL A 223 0.88 -15.39 -3.04
C VAL A 223 -0.42 -15.35 -2.26
N MET A 224 -0.73 -14.22 -1.62
CA MET A 224 -1.97 -14.05 -0.87
C MET A 224 -3.21 -14.26 -1.76
N SER A 225 -3.19 -13.72 -2.98
CA SER A 225 -4.32 -13.91 -3.91
C SER A 225 -4.44 -15.35 -4.38
N GLU A 226 -3.31 -16.01 -4.70
CA GLU A 226 -3.32 -17.41 -5.10
C GLU A 226 -3.78 -18.30 -3.95
N TYR A 227 -3.34 -18.01 -2.72
CA TYR A 227 -3.80 -18.67 -1.50
C TYR A 227 -5.32 -18.55 -1.36
N ALA A 228 -5.85 -17.32 -1.47
CA ALA A 228 -7.27 -17.07 -1.37
C ALA A 228 -8.06 -17.88 -2.42
N SER A 229 -7.59 -17.88 -3.67
CA SER A 229 -8.24 -18.60 -4.77
C SER A 229 -8.29 -20.12 -4.56
N ARG A 230 -7.30 -20.70 -3.89
CA ARG A 230 -7.18 -22.15 -3.68
C ARG A 230 -7.79 -22.64 -2.38
N HIS A 231 -7.87 -21.79 -1.37
CA HIS A 231 -8.06 -22.22 0.01
C HIS A 231 -9.14 -21.46 0.78
N LEU A 232 -9.64 -20.33 0.27
CA LEU A 232 -10.65 -19.51 0.94
C LEU A 232 -11.95 -19.47 0.13
N GLY A 233 -13.08 -19.43 0.82
CA GLY A 233 -14.37 -19.22 0.17
C GLY A 233 -14.56 -17.75 -0.22
N ALA A 234 -14.83 -17.45 -1.48
CA ALA A 234 -15.04 -16.07 -1.94
C ALA A 234 -16.15 -15.34 -1.17
N ALA A 235 -17.23 -16.05 -0.81
CA ALA A 235 -18.32 -15.49 -0.01
C ALA A 235 -17.90 -15.22 1.45
N GLU A 236 -17.02 -16.05 2.02
CA GLU A 236 -16.50 -15.87 3.37
C GLU A 236 -15.57 -14.66 3.42
N LEU A 237 -14.67 -14.53 2.44
CA LEU A 237 -13.80 -13.36 2.33
C LEU A 237 -14.61 -12.09 2.12
N LEU A 238 -15.59 -12.10 1.21
CA LEU A 238 -16.47 -10.95 0.96
C LEU A 238 -17.31 -10.57 2.19
N ALA A 239 -17.84 -11.57 2.92
CA ALA A 239 -18.59 -11.31 4.14
C ALA A 239 -17.69 -10.71 5.23
N ALA A 240 -16.44 -11.18 5.31
CA ALA A 240 -15.49 -10.69 6.29
C ALA A 240 -14.96 -9.29 5.93
N THR A 241 -14.91 -8.91 4.64
CA THR A 241 -14.47 -7.58 4.19
C THR A 241 -15.62 -6.58 4.07
N GLY A 242 -16.87 -7.05 3.91
CA GLY A 242 -18.04 -6.21 3.61
C GLY A 242 -18.47 -5.25 4.73
N GLY A 243 -17.90 -5.38 5.93
CA GLY A 243 -18.10 -4.46 7.06
C GLY A 243 -16.86 -3.67 7.48
N LEU A 244 -15.75 -3.82 6.75
CA LEU A 244 -14.52 -3.09 7.04
C LEU A 244 -14.60 -1.70 6.39
N ASP A 245 -14.65 -0.66 7.21
CA ASP A 245 -14.26 0.66 6.73
C ASP A 245 -12.75 0.67 6.59
N ALA A 246 -12.24 0.93 5.38
CA ALA A 246 -10.81 1.01 5.15
C ALA A 246 -10.17 2.21 5.88
N GLY A 247 -10.97 3.09 6.49
CA GLY A 247 -10.47 4.13 7.39
C GLY A 247 -9.52 5.12 6.71
N THR A 248 -9.58 5.24 5.38
CA THR A 248 -8.65 6.09 4.63
C THR A 248 -9.00 7.58 4.70
N GLY A 249 -10.07 7.95 5.42
CA GLY A 249 -10.64 9.29 5.41
C GLY A 249 -9.65 10.38 5.81
N ASP A 250 -8.76 10.06 6.74
CA ASP A 250 -7.76 11.00 7.27
C ASP A 250 -6.37 10.82 6.62
N VAL A 251 -6.21 9.86 5.70
CA VAL A 251 -4.94 9.59 5.02
C VAL A 251 -4.89 10.36 3.69
N PRO A 252 -3.88 11.24 3.45
CA PRO A 252 -3.78 11.97 2.20
C PRO A 252 -3.79 11.04 0.98
N ARG A 253 -4.57 11.41 -0.03
CA ARG A 253 -4.88 10.54 -1.18
C ARG A 253 -3.63 10.01 -1.89
N PHE A 254 -2.57 10.82 -2.00
CA PHE A 254 -1.33 10.42 -2.66
C PHE A 254 -0.61 9.27 -1.93
N VAL A 255 -0.74 9.19 -0.59
CA VAL A 255 -0.20 8.10 0.22
C VAL A 255 -0.96 6.82 -0.08
N VAL A 256 -2.29 6.87 -0.06
CA VAL A 256 -3.16 5.73 -0.40
C VAL A 256 -2.89 5.24 -1.82
N ASP A 257 -2.81 6.14 -2.80
CA ASP A 257 -2.54 5.77 -4.19
C ASP A 257 -1.14 5.17 -4.37
N GLN A 258 -0.13 5.66 -3.63
CA GLN A 258 1.22 5.08 -3.67
C GLN A 258 1.23 3.68 -3.07
N LEU A 259 0.58 3.49 -1.93
CA LEU A 259 0.44 2.18 -1.28
C LEU A 259 -0.30 1.21 -2.21
N LEU A 260 -1.46 1.57 -2.75
CA LEU A 260 -2.19 0.71 -3.68
C LEU A 260 -1.37 0.36 -4.93
N TRP A 261 -0.51 1.27 -5.41
CA TRP A 261 0.35 0.98 -6.54
C TRP A 261 1.45 -0.04 -6.19
N THR A 262 2.07 0.03 -5.01
CA THR A 262 3.09 -0.96 -4.63
C THR A 262 2.50 -2.36 -4.57
N TYR A 263 1.27 -2.50 -4.09
CA TYR A 263 0.55 -3.78 -4.03
C TYR A 263 0.05 -4.22 -5.40
N LEU A 264 -0.85 -3.45 -6.02
CA LEU A 264 -1.56 -3.88 -7.24
C LEU A 264 -0.71 -3.67 -8.50
N GLY A 265 0.07 -2.60 -8.55
CA GLY A 265 1.05 -2.37 -9.62
C GLY A 265 2.20 -3.37 -9.54
N GLY A 266 2.74 -3.58 -8.33
CA GLY A 266 3.71 -4.63 -8.04
C GLY A 266 3.24 -6.02 -8.43
N ARG A 267 2.00 -6.38 -8.06
CA ARG A 267 1.39 -7.66 -8.44
C ARG A 267 1.35 -7.86 -9.95
N ARG A 268 0.93 -6.84 -10.70
CA ARG A 268 0.92 -6.91 -12.18
C ARG A 268 2.31 -7.17 -12.76
N PHE A 269 3.34 -6.56 -12.16
CA PHE A 269 4.73 -6.82 -12.52
C PHE A 269 5.12 -8.28 -12.23
N ILE A 270 4.81 -8.79 -11.03
CA ILE A 270 5.06 -10.20 -10.66
C ILE A 270 4.34 -11.17 -11.59
N ASP A 271 3.06 -10.95 -11.91
CA ASP A 271 2.31 -11.79 -12.84
C ASP A 271 2.92 -11.81 -14.24
N ALA A 272 3.47 -10.67 -14.70
CA ALA A 272 4.18 -10.60 -15.97
C ALA A 272 5.48 -11.43 -15.92
N LEU A 273 6.28 -11.29 -14.87
CA LEU A 273 7.50 -12.09 -14.71
C LEU A 273 7.19 -13.58 -14.57
N TYR A 274 6.16 -13.93 -13.81
CA TYR A 274 5.72 -15.32 -13.62
C TYR A 274 5.32 -15.95 -14.95
N ARG A 275 4.49 -15.27 -15.76
CA ARG A 275 4.07 -15.77 -17.08
C ARG A 275 5.25 -15.91 -18.04
N ILE A 276 6.12 -14.90 -18.11
CA ILE A 276 7.27 -14.91 -19.03
C ILE A 276 8.30 -15.98 -18.62
N GLY A 277 8.50 -16.17 -17.32
CA GLY A 277 9.41 -17.18 -16.77
C GLY A 277 8.83 -18.60 -16.74
N GLY A 278 7.53 -18.76 -17.01
CA GLY A 278 6.83 -20.04 -16.85
C GLY A 278 6.78 -20.54 -15.40
N GLY A 279 6.76 -19.62 -14.43
CA GLY A 279 6.81 -19.89 -13.00
C GLY A 279 7.67 -18.89 -12.22
N TRP A 280 8.02 -19.23 -10.98
CA TRP A 280 8.70 -18.33 -10.04
C TRP A 280 10.16 -17.99 -10.38
N LYS A 281 10.82 -18.74 -11.27
CA LYS A 281 12.27 -18.57 -11.53
C LYS A 281 12.68 -17.13 -11.85
N LEU A 282 11.90 -16.44 -12.67
CA LEU A 282 12.20 -15.05 -13.05
C LEU A 282 11.87 -14.05 -11.93
N VAL A 283 10.84 -14.34 -11.12
CA VAL A 283 10.50 -13.57 -9.92
C VAL A 283 11.60 -13.71 -8.88
N ASP A 284 12.03 -14.93 -8.56
CA ASP A 284 13.11 -15.21 -7.63
C ASP A 284 14.44 -14.58 -8.09
N TYR A 285 14.70 -14.56 -9.40
CA TYR A 285 15.84 -13.86 -9.96
C TYR A 285 15.74 -12.33 -9.75
N ALA A 286 14.56 -11.75 -9.92
CA ALA A 286 14.34 -10.33 -9.65
C ALA A 286 14.56 -9.99 -8.16
N LEU A 287 14.04 -10.79 -7.25
CA LEU A 287 14.19 -10.62 -5.81
C LEU A 287 15.65 -10.78 -5.36
N ARG A 288 16.31 -11.85 -5.80
CA ARG A 288 17.64 -12.24 -5.31
C ARG A 288 18.79 -11.53 -5.99
N THR A 289 18.68 -11.29 -7.30
CA THR A 289 19.85 -10.98 -8.15
C THR A 289 19.73 -9.63 -8.84
N ARG A 290 18.57 -9.31 -9.40
CA ARG A 290 18.40 -8.08 -10.19
C ARG A 290 17.03 -7.45 -9.90
N PRO A 291 16.88 -6.72 -8.78
CA PRO A 291 15.62 -6.01 -8.54
C PRO A 291 15.41 -4.89 -9.57
N PRO A 292 14.15 -4.47 -9.82
CA PRO A 292 13.87 -3.33 -10.68
C PRO A 292 14.55 -2.08 -10.08
N ARG A 293 15.08 -1.24 -10.97
CA ARG A 293 15.84 -0.03 -10.61
C ARG A 293 15.01 1.23 -10.69
N THR A 294 13.86 1.16 -11.34
CA THR A 294 12.97 2.30 -11.63
C THR A 294 11.52 1.85 -11.56
N THR A 295 10.62 2.76 -11.23
CA THR A 295 9.17 2.51 -11.29
C THR A 295 8.69 2.23 -12.72
N GLU A 296 9.37 2.80 -13.73
CA GLU A 296 9.18 2.46 -15.15
C GLU A 296 9.34 0.96 -15.41
N GLN A 297 10.37 0.32 -14.85
CA GLN A 297 10.58 -1.12 -15.03
C GLN A 297 9.45 -1.97 -14.40
N VAL A 298 8.80 -1.47 -13.36
CA VAL A 298 7.63 -2.11 -12.73
C VAL A 298 6.37 -1.89 -13.57
N LEU A 299 6.16 -0.65 -14.07
CA LEU A 299 5.05 -0.31 -14.96
C LEU A 299 5.14 -1.05 -16.31
N HIS A 300 6.36 -1.24 -16.82
CA HIS A 300 6.67 -1.81 -18.11
C HIS A 300 7.64 -2.99 -17.97
N PRO A 301 7.15 -4.22 -17.70
CA PRO A 301 8.00 -5.39 -17.48
C PRO A 301 9.00 -5.68 -18.62
N ARG A 302 8.72 -5.25 -19.85
CA ARG A 302 9.65 -5.38 -20.99
C ARG A 302 10.93 -4.55 -20.80
N SER A 303 10.82 -3.37 -20.19
CA SER A 303 11.98 -2.51 -19.88
C SER A 303 12.86 -3.15 -18.80
N TYR A 304 12.25 -3.83 -17.82
CA TYR A 304 12.99 -4.66 -16.87
C TYR A 304 13.74 -5.81 -17.56
N LEU A 305 13.11 -6.52 -18.49
CA LEU A 305 13.73 -7.64 -19.20
C LEU A 305 14.91 -7.24 -20.07
N ARG A 306 14.84 -6.06 -20.70
CA ARG A 306 15.93 -5.50 -21.52
C ARG A 306 17.03 -4.83 -20.70
N ASP A 307 16.88 -4.80 -19.37
CA ASP A 307 17.73 -4.03 -18.47
C ASP A 307 17.87 -2.56 -18.87
N GLU A 308 16.79 -1.98 -19.40
CA GLU A 308 16.76 -0.57 -19.80
C GLU A 308 17.12 0.32 -18.60
N ARG A 309 17.88 1.38 -18.86
CA ARG A 309 18.26 2.37 -17.86
C ARG A 309 17.49 3.65 -18.13
N ALA A 310 16.88 4.21 -17.10
CA ALA A 310 16.27 5.52 -17.22
C ALA A 310 17.33 6.57 -17.62
N PRO A 311 17.08 7.38 -18.66
CA PRO A 311 17.96 8.48 -19.01
C PRO A 311 17.96 9.50 -17.86
N ALA A 312 19.15 9.98 -17.47
CA ALA A 312 19.27 10.97 -16.42
C ALA A 312 18.84 12.35 -16.94
N VAL A 313 17.60 12.74 -16.68
CA VAL A 313 17.12 14.10 -16.93
C VAL A 313 17.50 14.99 -15.76
N ARG A 314 18.25 16.07 -16.01
CA ARG A 314 18.61 17.06 -14.98
C ARG A 314 17.89 18.36 -15.22
N VAL A 315 17.10 18.79 -14.26
CA VAL A 315 16.46 20.11 -14.28
C VAL A 315 17.43 21.15 -13.69
N SER A 316 17.68 22.25 -14.41
CA SER A 316 18.51 23.34 -13.91
C SER A 316 17.73 24.20 -12.93
N GLY A 317 18.28 24.39 -11.72
CA GLY A 317 17.71 25.30 -10.72
C GLY A 317 18.24 26.74 -10.81
N GLY A 318 18.98 27.11 -11.87
CA GLY A 318 19.65 28.42 -11.98
C GLY A 318 18.69 29.60 -11.84
N ALA A 319 17.64 29.62 -12.66
CA ALA A 319 16.62 30.66 -12.62
C ALA A 319 15.87 30.73 -11.28
N LEU A 320 15.70 29.60 -10.57
CA LEU A 320 15.09 29.58 -9.24
C LEU A 320 16.04 30.20 -8.20
N ARG A 321 17.34 29.91 -8.28
CA ARG A 321 18.35 30.50 -7.37
C ARG A 321 18.46 32.02 -7.54
N GLU A 322 18.41 32.51 -8.78
CA GLU A 322 18.41 33.96 -9.06
C GLU A 322 17.20 34.66 -8.45
N ARG A 323 16.07 33.97 -8.34
CA ARG A 323 14.85 34.43 -7.66
C ARG A 323 14.89 34.26 -6.14
N GLY A 324 16.04 33.91 -5.56
CA GLY A 324 16.24 33.75 -4.13
C GLY A 324 15.85 32.37 -3.56
N TRP A 325 15.42 31.42 -4.39
CA TRP A 325 15.07 30.09 -3.91
C TRP A 325 16.32 29.31 -3.48
N ARG A 326 16.20 28.56 -2.38
CA ARG A 326 17.25 27.70 -1.85
C ARG A 326 16.87 26.23 -2.02
N PRO A 327 17.83 25.35 -2.35
CA PRO A 327 17.56 23.91 -2.38
C PRO A 327 17.13 23.41 -1.00
N ALA A 328 15.95 22.79 -0.92
CA ALA A 328 15.47 22.10 0.29
C ALA A 328 15.95 20.65 0.35
N GLY A 329 16.07 19.98 -0.80
CA GLY A 329 16.48 18.58 -0.90
C GLY A 329 16.90 18.19 -2.31
N ARG A 330 17.16 16.89 -2.50
CA ARG A 330 17.34 16.29 -3.82
C ARG A 330 16.86 14.85 -3.79
N GLY A 331 16.21 14.43 -4.87
CA GLY A 331 15.76 13.07 -5.06
C GLY A 331 15.69 12.70 -6.53
N VAL A 332 15.21 11.49 -6.81
CA VAL A 332 14.91 11.04 -8.17
C VAL A 332 13.45 10.66 -8.26
N LEU A 333 12.69 11.40 -9.05
CA LEU A 333 11.32 11.06 -9.42
C LEU A 333 11.33 10.14 -10.64
N GLY A 334 10.71 8.97 -10.51
CA GLY A 334 10.50 8.06 -11.62
C GLY A 334 9.26 8.38 -12.44
N GLU A 335 8.92 7.49 -13.37
CA GLU A 335 7.73 7.59 -14.21
C GLU A 335 6.44 7.68 -13.38
N LEU A 336 6.34 6.89 -12.29
CA LEU A 336 5.17 6.95 -11.41
C LEU A 336 4.99 8.34 -10.78
N GLY A 337 6.08 8.89 -10.23
CA GLY A 337 6.05 10.19 -9.55
C GLY A 337 5.83 11.35 -10.52
N THR A 338 6.47 11.30 -11.69
CA THR A 338 6.30 12.33 -12.73
C THR A 338 4.90 12.32 -13.31
N GLY A 339 4.35 11.16 -13.66
CA GLY A 339 2.97 11.01 -14.13
C GLY A 339 1.95 11.58 -13.15
N ARG A 340 2.15 11.36 -11.84
CA ARG A 340 1.29 11.89 -10.75
C ARG A 340 1.45 13.39 -10.49
N SER A 341 2.62 13.96 -10.73
CA SER A 341 2.88 15.41 -10.54
C SER A 341 2.34 16.30 -11.67
N SER A 342 1.92 15.69 -12.78
CA SER A 342 1.26 16.40 -13.88
C SER A 342 -0.16 16.81 -13.45
N LEU A 343 -0.50 18.10 -13.61
CA LEU A 343 -1.79 18.72 -13.27
C LEU A 343 -3.05 18.04 -13.86
N ASP A 344 -2.91 17.07 -14.76
CA ASP A 344 -4.01 16.38 -15.46
C ASP A 344 -4.86 15.45 -14.58
N TRP A 345 -4.45 15.18 -13.33
CA TRP A 345 -5.21 14.33 -12.40
C TRP A 345 -6.10 15.12 -11.42
N GLN A 346 -5.87 16.41 -11.19
CA GLN A 346 -6.68 17.22 -10.27
C GLN A 346 -8.00 17.75 -10.89
N ALA A 347 -8.23 17.51 -12.17
CA ALA A 347 -9.54 17.78 -12.77
C ALA A 347 -10.49 16.61 -12.49
N PRO A 348 -11.72 16.84 -11.97
CA PRO A 348 -12.71 15.78 -11.83
C PRO A 348 -13.10 15.30 -13.22
N LYS A 349 -12.45 14.25 -13.73
CA LYS A 349 -12.87 13.56 -14.94
C LYS A 349 -14.04 12.66 -14.57
N THR A 350 -15.24 13.23 -14.55
CA THR A 350 -16.43 12.48 -14.98
C THR A 350 -16.08 11.79 -16.31
N THR A 351 -16.30 10.48 -16.36
CA THR A 351 -15.95 9.54 -17.45
C THR A 351 -14.46 9.27 -17.66
N LEU A 352 -14.00 8.14 -17.11
CA LEU A 352 -12.77 7.45 -17.52
C LEU A 352 -12.89 7.06 -19.01
N ASP A 353 -11.96 7.51 -19.84
CA ASP A 353 -11.82 7.07 -21.23
C ASP A 353 -11.28 5.63 -21.27
N PRO A 354 -12.03 4.65 -21.81
CA PRO A 354 -11.59 3.26 -21.92
C PRO A 354 -10.40 3.04 -22.85
N ALA A 355 -10.03 4.02 -23.68
CA ALA A 355 -8.98 3.88 -24.70
C ALA A 355 -7.54 3.80 -24.13
N ILE A 356 -7.32 4.14 -22.86
CA ILE A 356 -5.99 4.03 -22.22
C ILE A 356 -5.70 2.58 -21.74
N TYR A 357 -6.68 1.67 -21.77
CA TYR A 357 -6.57 0.30 -21.25
C TYR A 357 -6.46 -0.82 -22.30
N HIS A 358 -6.59 -0.52 -23.60
CA HIS A 358 -6.57 -1.54 -24.65
C HIS A 358 -5.22 -1.61 -25.39
N ASP A 359 -4.20 -2.16 -24.74
CA ASP A 359 -3.13 -2.88 -25.48
C ASP A 359 -2.43 -3.98 -24.65
N ALA A 360 -3.19 -4.70 -23.81
CA ALA A 360 -2.71 -5.86 -23.07
C ALA A 360 -3.12 -7.23 -23.69
N HIS A 361 -3.80 -7.22 -24.84
CA HIS A 361 -4.26 -8.43 -25.54
C HIS A 361 -3.56 -8.63 -26.88
N ARG A 362 -2.25 -8.81 -26.84
CA ARG A 362 -1.50 -9.59 -27.83
C ARG A 362 -0.45 -10.40 -27.08
N PHE A 363 -0.88 -11.56 -26.57
CA PHE A 363 -0.37 -12.92 -26.81
C PHE A 363 -1.06 -13.90 -25.87
#